data_AF-A0A7J8TBP1-F1
#
_entry.id   AF-A0A7J8TBP1-F1
#
_cell.length_a   1.000
_cell.length_b   1.000
_cell.length_c   1.000
_cell.angle_alpha   90.00
_cell.angle_beta   90.00
_cell.angle_gamma   90.00
#
_symmetry.space_group_name_H-M   'P 1'
#
loop_
_entity.id
_entity.type
_entity.pdbx_description
1 polymer ?
#
loop_
_entity_poly.entity_id
_entity_poly.type
_entity_poly.pdbx_seq_one_letter_code
_entity_poly.pdbx_strand_id
1 'polypeptide(L)'
;MGPTEIPSQSAETIKIPTAHYEFGANFIDPNLMLIGRVLTDGRLNARLKWDLSDNFTVKANAQLSNEPHMSHGMFNFDYKRHCMAFIVSFLLNPLPLLL
;
A
#
# COMPACT_ATOMS: atom_id res chain seq x y z
N MET A 1 41.51 -0.10 -40.37
CA MET A 1 41.40 -0.59 -38.99
C MET A 1 39.95 -0.43 -38.58
N GLY A 2 39.20 -1.53 -38.56
CA GLY A 2 37.76 -1.55 -38.28
C GLY A 2 37.44 -1.39 -36.79
N PRO A 3 36.15 -1.21 -36.44
CA PRO A 3 35.73 -0.84 -35.11
C PRO A 3 35.94 -2.01 -34.13
N THR A 4 36.52 -1.70 -32.98
CA THR A 4 36.71 -2.65 -31.88
C THR A 4 35.39 -2.81 -31.13
N GLU A 5 34.73 -3.94 -31.34
CA GLU A 5 33.59 -4.39 -30.55
C GLU A 5 34.14 -5.07 -29.28
N ILE A 6 33.91 -4.44 -28.12
CA ILE A 6 34.25 -5.03 -26.81
C ILE A 6 32.97 -5.65 -26.25
N PRO A 7 32.97 -6.95 -25.90
CA PRO A 7 31.76 -7.67 -25.50
C PRO A 7 31.22 -7.18 -24.15
N SER A 8 29.89 -7.06 -24.10
CA SER A 8 29.05 -6.97 -22.91
C SER A 8 29.48 -7.98 -21.85
N GLN A 9 29.87 -7.50 -20.67
CA GLN A 9 30.09 -8.33 -19.50
C GLN A 9 29.30 -7.76 -18.31
N SER A 10 28.25 -8.49 -17.97
CA SER A 10 27.41 -8.41 -16.77
C SER A 10 26.55 -7.16 -16.58
N ALA A 11 25.26 -7.34 -16.88
CA ALA A 11 24.15 -6.68 -16.19
C ALA A 11 24.03 -7.17 -14.74
N GLU A 12 25.13 -7.12 -13.98
CA GLU A 12 25.07 -7.34 -12.54
C GLU A 12 24.64 -6.01 -11.95
N THR A 13 23.32 -5.85 -11.80
CA THR A 13 22.76 -4.84 -10.90
C THR A 13 23.58 -4.91 -9.63
N ILE A 14 24.37 -3.88 -9.37
CA ILE A 14 25.05 -3.71 -8.10
C ILE A 14 23.93 -3.77 -7.07
N LYS A 15 23.75 -4.94 -6.44
CA LYS A 15 22.91 -5.09 -5.26
C LYS A 15 23.67 -4.36 -4.17
N ILE A 16 23.60 -3.04 -4.20
CA ILE A 16 23.74 -2.24 -3.01
C ILE A 16 22.70 -2.86 -2.08
N PRO A 17 23.09 -3.51 -0.97
CA PRO A 17 22.13 -3.99 -0.01
C PRO A 17 21.55 -2.75 0.65
N THR A 18 20.61 -2.08 -0.04
CA THR A 18 19.77 -1.08 0.55
C THR A 18 19.00 -1.84 1.60
N ALA A 19 19.38 -1.69 2.86
CA ALA A 19 18.68 -2.31 3.95
C ALA A 19 17.24 -1.78 3.91
N HIS A 20 16.32 -2.62 3.44
CA HIS A 20 14.91 -2.31 3.40
C HIS A 20 14.39 -2.46 4.82
N TYR A 21 14.47 -1.37 5.57
CA TYR A 21 13.90 -1.31 6.90
C TYR A 21 12.40 -1.04 6.77
N GLU A 22 11.61 -1.95 7.30
CA GLU A 22 10.17 -1.80 7.43
C GLU A 22 9.83 -1.54 8.90
N PHE A 23 9.24 -0.38 9.17
CA PHE A 23 8.69 -0.06 10.47
C PHE A 23 7.18 -0.30 10.43
N GLY A 24 6.72 -1.28 11.20
CA GLY A 24 5.32 -1.66 11.26
C GLY A 24 4.77 -1.55 12.67
N ALA A 25 3.62 -0.89 12.82
CA ALA A 25 2.79 -0.94 14.01
C ALA A 25 1.51 -1.70 13.69
N ASN A 26 1.21 -2.74 14.47
CA ASN A 26 -0.04 -3.48 14.37
C ASN A 26 -0.77 -3.38 15.71
N PHE A 27 -1.99 -2.88 15.65
CA PHE A 27 -2.91 -2.85 16.76
C PHE A 27 -4.11 -3.72 16.39
N ILE A 28 -4.31 -4.80 17.15
CA ILE A 28 -5.31 -5.82 16.84
C ILE A 28 -6.18 -5.98 18.08
N ASP A 29 -7.37 -5.40 17.99
CA ASP A 29 -8.48 -5.62 18.89
C ASP A 29 -9.57 -6.45 18.19
N PRO A 30 -10.47 -7.10 18.94
CA PRO A 30 -11.53 -7.94 18.37
C PRO A 30 -12.42 -7.23 17.35
N ASN A 31 -12.65 -5.93 17.54
CA ASN A 31 -13.51 -5.10 16.70
C ASN A 31 -12.72 -4.09 15.86
N LEU A 32 -11.41 -3.94 16.08
CA LEU A 32 -10.63 -2.85 15.52
C LEU A 32 -9.22 -3.32 15.20
N MET A 33 -8.82 -3.20 13.95
CA MET A 33 -7.51 -3.63 13.46
C MET A 33 -6.87 -2.48 12.70
N LEU A 34 -5.77 -1.95 13.24
CA LEU A 34 -4.95 -0.93 12.60
C LEU A 34 -3.58 -1.51 12.29
N ILE A 35 -3.13 -1.31 11.07
CA ILE A 35 -1.80 -1.68 10.60
C ILE A 35 -1.22 -0.48 9.90
N GLY A 36 -0.15 0.09 10.44
CA GLY A 36 0.67 1.08 9.75
C GLY A 36 2.01 0.47 9.43
N ARG A 37 2.41 0.47 8.16
CA ARG A 37 3.74 0.07 7.69
C ARG A 37 4.37 1.22 6.96
N VAL A 38 5.62 1.53 7.30
CA VAL A 38 6.42 2.55 6.66
C VAL A 38 7.73 1.91 6.24
N LEU A 39 8.03 1.98 4.96
CA LEU A 39 9.31 1.59 4.39
C LEU A 39 10.22 2.81 4.40
N THR A 40 11.50 2.62 4.71
CA THR A 40 12.53 3.68 4.64
C THR A 40 12.75 4.24 3.23
N ASP A 41 12.16 3.59 2.22
CA ASP A 41 12.11 4.02 0.82
C ASP A 41 11.02 5.10 0.55
N GLY A 42 10.26 5.51 1.58
CA GLY A 42 9.21 6.54 1.46
C GLY A 42 7.82 5.99 1.13
N ARG A 43 7.62 4.67 1.19
CA ARG A 43 6.31 4.04 1.02
C ARG A 43 5.62 3.86 2.35
N LEU A 44 4.40 4.36 2.48
CA LEU A 44 3.54 4.20 3.66
C LEU A 44 2.30 3.40 3.27
N ASN A 45 2.00 2.35 4.03
CA ASN A 45 0.77 1.57 3.92
C ASN A 45 0.04 1.58 5.27
N ALA A 46 -1.11 2.23 5.32
CA ALA A 46 -1.99 2.25 6.46
C ALA A 46 -3.27 1.46 6.13
N ARG A 47 -3.63 0.52 6.99
CA ARG A 47 -4.86 -0.26 6.90
C ARG A 47 -5.60 -0.16 8.23
N LEU A 48 -6.83 0.32 8.18
CA LEU A 48 -7.77 0.38 9.28
C LEU A 48 -8.94 -0.54 8.92
N LYS A 49 -9.30 -1.45 9.81
CA LYS A 49 -10.52 -2.24 9.75
C LYS A 49 -11.24 -2.05 11.07
N TRP A 50 -12.48 -1.60 11.01
CA TRP A 50 -13.33 -1.42 12.17
C TRP A 50 -14.63 -2.17 11.94
N ASP A 51 -14.83 -3.21 12.73
CA ASP A 51 -16.08 -3.96 12.84
C ASP A 51 -16.93 -3.29 13.92
N LEU A 52 -17.95 -2.51 13.52
CA LEU A 52 -18.83 -1.84 14.49
C LEU A 52 -19.89 -2.80 15.06
N SER A 53 -20.30 -3.79 14.28
CA SER A 53 -21.31 -4.80 14.64
C SER A 53 -21.15 -6.03 13.73
N ASP A 54 -21.79 -7.16 14.06
CA ASP A 54 -21.71 -8.42 13.28
C ASP A 54 -22.10 -8.27 11.80
N ASN A 55 -22.79 -7.17 11.47
CA ASN A 55 -23.37 -6.87 10.18
C ASN A 55 -22.77 -5.63 9.50
N PHE A 56 -21.83 -4.91 10.14
CA PHE A 56 -21.25 -3.70 9.56
C PHE A 56 -19.75 -3.62 9.82
N THR A 57 -18.98 -3.67 8.74
CA THR A 57 -17.54 -3.58 8.74
C THR A 57 -17.10 -2.43 7.85
N VAL A 58 -16.21 -1.60 8.36
CA VAL A 58 -15.57 -0.52 7.61
C VAL A 58 -14.10 -0.87 7.47
N LYS A 59 -13.56 -0.74 6.26
CA LYS A 59 -12.14 -0.94 5.98
C LYS A 59 -11.62 0.26 5.20
N ALA A 60 -10.62 0.95 5.73
CA ALA A 60 -9.87 1.95 5.00
C ALA A 60 -8.45 1.43 4.76
N ASN A 61 -7.97 1.50 3.52
CA ASN A 61 -6.60 1.23 3.18
C ASN A 61 -6.05 2.47 2.49
N ALA A 62 -4.88 2.93 2.89
CA ALA A 62 -4.18 4.04 2.29
C ALA A 62 -2.76 3.57 1.98
N GLN A 63 -2.40 3.57 0.71
CA GLN A 63 -1.05 3.28 0.26
C GLN A 63 -0.51 4.53 -0.40
N LEU A 64 0.45 5.16 0.25
CA LEU A 64 1.16 6.32 -0.24
C LEU A 64 2.55 5.86 -0.70
N SER A 65 2.83 5.91 -2.00
CA SER A 65 4.16 5.69 -2.55
C SER A 65 4.81 7.03 -2.90
N ASN A 66 6.14 7.10 -2.81
CA ASN A 66 6.93 8.25 -3.21
C ASN A 66 7.02 8.40 -4.74
N GLU A 67 6.73 7.34 -5.50
CA GLU A 67 6.56 7.46 -6.94
C GLU A 67 5.35 8.34 -7.26
N PRO A 68 5.53 9.41 -8.05
CA PRO A 68 4.39 10.18 -8.52
C PRO A 68 3.43 9.20 -9.22
N HIS A 69 2.12 9.46 -9.11
CA HIS A 69 1.04 8.68 -9.75
C HIS A 69 0.59 7.38 -9.05
N MET A 70 1.23 6.91 -7.96
CA MET A 70 0.90 5.62 -7.31
C MET A 70 0.44 5.77 -5.85
N SER A 71 -0.24 6.87 -5.53
CA SER A 71 -0.94 7.04 -4.25
C SER A 71 -2.39 6.59 -4.39
N HIS A 72 -2.75 5.54 -3.64
CA HIS A 72 -4.07 4.94 -3.69
C HIS A 72 -4.69 4.95 -2.29
N GLY A 73 -5.82 5.63 -2.17
CA GLY A 73 -6.72 5.48 -1.02
C GLY A 73 -7.87 4.57 -1.41
N MET A 74 -8.22 3.60 -0.57
CA MET A 74 -9.37 2.73 -0.76
C MET A 74 -10.21 2.67 0.50
N PHE A 75 -11.46 3.12 0.41
CA PHE A 75 -12.44 3.03 1.50
C PHE A 75 -13.53 2.03 1.14
N ASN A 76 -13.64 0.97 1.92
CA ASN A 76 -14.65 -0.07 1.78
C ASN A 76 -15.63 -0.01 2.95
N PHE A 77 -16.91 0.07 2.62
CA PHE A 77 -18.01 -0.07 3.56
C PHE A 77 -18.74 -1.37 3.24
N ASP A 78 -18.61 -2.36 4.11
CA ASP A 78 -19.27 -3.66 4.01
C ASP A 78 -20.48 -3.68 4.97
N TYR A 79 -21.69 -3.66 4.43
CA TYR A 79 -22.93 -3.83 5.20
C TYR A 79 -23.62 -5.13 4.82
N LYS A 80 -23.72 -6.05 5.78
CA LYS A 80 -24.32 -7.37 5.62
C LYS A 80 -25.68 -7.40 6.31
N ARG A 81 -26.77 -7.49 5.54
CA ARG A 81 -28.11 -7.81 6.04
C ARG A 81 -28.42 -9.28 5.75
N HIS A 82 -29.47 -9.78 6.39
CA HIS A 82 -29.94 -11.17 6.45
C HIS A 82 -29.92 -12.01 5.15
N CYS A 83 -29.85 -11.39 3.98
CA CYS A 83 -29.71 -12.07 2.68
C CYS A 83 -28.87 -11.28 1.65
N MET A 84 -28.38 -10.07 1.98
CA MET A 84 -27.80 -9.14 1.01
C MET A 84 -26.61 -8.41 1.62
N ALA A 85 -25.48 -8.42 0.92
CA ALA A 85 -24.28 -7.67 1.29
C ALA A 85 -24.09 -6.51 0.32
N PHE A 86 -23.97 -5.29 0.84
CA PHE A 86 -23.61 -4.10 0.10
C PHE A 86 -22.17 -3.74 0.42
N ILE A 87 -21.33 -3.69 -0.60
CA ILE A 87 -19.93 -3.29 -0.49
C ILE A 87 -19.75 -2.07 -1.36
N VAL A 88 -19.40 -0.94 -0.74
CA VAL A 88 -19.07 0.29 -1.47
C VAL A 88 -17.59 0.57 -1.29
N SER A 89 -16.84 0.52 -2.39
CA SER A 89 -15.40 0.75 -2.42
C SER A 89 -15.10 2.03 -3.18
N PHE A 90 -14.57 3.04 -2.50
CA PHE A 90 -14.08 4.26 -3.13
C PHE A 90 -12.58 4.17 -3.32
N LEU A 91 -12.12 4.14 -4.58
CA LEU A 91 -10.71 4.23 -4.95
C LEU A 91 -10.36 5.70 -5.25
N LEU A 92 -9.62 6.35 -4.36
CA LEU A 92 -9.02 7.65 -4.61
C LEU A 92 -7.69 7.46 -5.35
N ASN A 93 -7.62 8.04 -6.54
CA ASN A 93 -6.50 7.89 -7.47
C ASN A 93 -6.37 9.15 -8.36
N PRO A 94 -5.17 9.70 -8.59
CA PRO A 94 -4.19 10.22 -7.64
C PRO A 94 -4.43 11.71 -7.30
N LEU A 95 -4.07 12.14 -6.09
CA LEU A 95 -3.94 13.56 -5.72
C LEU A 95 -2.59 14.10 -6.26
N PRO A 96 -2.54 15.24 -6.97
CA PRO A 96 -1.28 15.88 -7.30
C PRO A 96 -0.65 16.41 -5.99
N LEU A 97 0.54 15.91 -5.67
CA LEU A 97 1.42 16.53 -4.68
C LEU A 97 1.87 17.89 -5.24
N LEU A 98 1.13 18.96 -4.91
CA LEU A 98 1.61 20.33 -5.00
C LEU A 98 2.21 20.67 -3.63
N LEU A 99 3.50 20.38 -3.46
CA LEU A 99 4.40 21.07 -2.54
C LEU A 99 5.85 20.85 -2.95
#